data_AF-A0A6B1XFG9-F1
#
_entry.id   AF-A0A6B1XFG9-F1
#
_cell.length_a   1.000
_cell.length_b   1.000
_cell.length_c   1.000
_cell.angle_alpha   90.00
_cell.angle_beta   90.00
_cell.angle_gamma   90.00
#
_symmetry.space_group_name_H-M   'P 1'
#
loop_
_entity.id
_entity.type
_entity.pdbx_description
1 polymer ?
#
loop_
_entity_poly.entity_id
_entity_poly.type
_entity_poly.pdbx_seq_one_letter_code
_entity_poly.pdbx_strand_id
1 'polypeptide(L)'
;MSAAGCTIFRANVGKVEMKNGRWFDTGLPQGFPDLFGFRHSDGSIFFIECKNETGRPRADQIRFHNFLVKQHTIHGIARSPEDALKIINEGLVGYGFK
;
A
#
# COMPACT_ATOMS: atom_id res chain seq x y z
N MET A 1 15.19 -5.42 7.56
CA MET A 1 15.59 -5.56 6.14
C MET A 1 14.96 -6.86 5.64
N SER A 2 14.12 -6.83 4.59
CA SER A 2 13.40 -8.05 4.18
C SER A 2 14.31 -8.95 3.34
N ALA A 3 14.10 -10.27 3.44
CA ALA A 3 14.86 -11.27 2.68
C ALA A 3 14.63 -11.22 1.15
N ALA A 4 13.73 -10.37 0.66
CA ALA A 4 13.30 -10.29 -0.72
C ALA A 4 13.95 -9.13 -1.52
N GLY A 5 15.10 -8.61 -1.07
CA GLY A 5 15.79 -7.52 -1.77
C GLY A 5 15.02 -6.19 -1.79
N CYS A 6 14.21 -5.96 -0.76
CA CYS A 6 13.40 -4.76 -0.62
C CYS A 6 13.44 -4.21 0.82
N THR A 7 13.21 -2.91 0.95
CA THR A 7 12.85 -2.29 2.24
C THR A 7 11.35 -2.08 2.25
N ILE A 8 10.66 -2.56 3.29
CA ILE A 8 9.20 -2.48 3.43
C ILE A 8 8.86 -1.85 4.77
N PHE A 9 7.89 -0.95 4.75
CA PHE A 9 7.32 -0.28 5.91
C PHE A 9 5.84 -0.60 5.99
N ARG A 10 5.33 -0.67 7.22
CA ARG A 10 3.90 -0.70 7.49
C ARG A 10 3.41 0.73 7.72
N ALA A 11 2.40 1.14 6.97
CA ALA A 11 1.67 2.36 7.22
C ALA A 11 0.62 2.13 8.32
N ASN A 12 0.58 3.02 9.30
CA ASN A 12 -0.55 3.12 10.21
C ASN A 12 -1.34 4.36 9.79
N VAL A 13 -2.56 4.16 9.27
CA VAL A 13 -3.45 5.24 8.84
C VAL A 13 -4.59 5.36 9.84
N GLY A 14 -4.88 6.57 10.30
CA GLY A 14 -6.02 6.80 11.18
C GLY A 14 -5.87 8.03 12.08
N LYS A 15 -6.97 8.36 12.76
CA LYS A 15 -6.98 9.38 13.80
C LYS A 15 -7.30 8.73 15.12
N VAL A 16 -6.50 9.02 16.15
CA VAL A 16 -6.75 8.55 17.52
C VAL A 16 -7.09 9.77 18.36
N GLU A 17 -8.23 9.74 19.03
CA GLU A 17 -8.58 10.75 20.02
C GLU A 17 -7.71 10.55 21.26
N MET A 18 -6.96 11.57 21.62
CA MET A 18 -6.10 11.56 22.80
C MET A 18 -6.92 11.89 24.04
N LYS A 19 -6.48 11.44 25.21
CA LYS A 19 -7.15 11.68 26.50
C LYS A 19 -7.41 13.16 26.84
N ASN A 20 -6.77 14.09 26.13
CA ASN A 20 -6.91 15.54 26.28
C ASN A 20 -7.84 16.18 25.24
N GLY A 21 -8.60 15.39 24.46
CA GLY A 21 -9.55 15.86 23.44
C GLY A 21 -8.91 16.31 22.13
N ARG A 22 -7.59 16.16 21.95
CA ARG A 22 -6.90 16.43 20.67
C ARG A 22 -6.90 15.19 19.79
N TRP A 23 -6.91 15.39 18.49
CA TRP A 23 -6.77 14.32 17.51
C TRP A 23 -5.30 14.14 17.14
N PHE A 24 -4.78 12.93 17.31
CA PHE A 24 -3.52 12.51 16.69
C PHE A 24 -3.81 12.04 15.27
N ASP A 25 -3.27 12.75 14.28
CA ASP A 25 -3.33 12.37 12.86
C ASP A 25 -1.98 11.75 12.48
N THR A 26 -1.99 10.56 11.87
CA THR A 26 -0.75 9.90 11.45
C THR A 26 -0.07 10.61 10.28
N GLY A 27 -0.74 11.59 9.66
CA GLY A 27 -0.19 12.45 8.61
C GLY A 27 -0.19 11.81 7.22
N LEU A 28 -0.62 10.55 7.10
CA LEU A 28 -0.78 9.89 5.81
C LEU A 28 -2.15 10.23 5.19
N PRO A 29 -2.23 10.38 3.86
CA PRO A 29 -3.50 10.60 3.17
C PRO A 29 -4.52 9.49 3.45
N GLN A 30 -5.81 9.83 3.39
CA GLN A 30 -6.85 8.79 3.40
C GLN A 30 -6.68 7.83 2.23
N GLY A 31 -6.92 6.54 2.48
CA GLY A 31 -6.75 5.49 1.48
C GLY A 31 -5.30 5.12 1.17
N PHE A 32 -4.31 5.63 1.92
CA PHE A 32 -2.91 5.24 1.77
C PHE A 32 -2.75 3.72 2.01
N PRO A 33 -2.02 2.98 1.14
CA PRO A 33 -1.89 1.53 1.24
C PRO A 33 -1.21 1.03 2.52
N ASP A 34 -1.60 -0.15 2.99
CA ASP A 34 -1.13 -0.74 4.26
C ASP A 34 0.40 -0.92 4.33
N LEU A 35 1.03 -1.30 3.22
CA LEU A 35 2.48 -1.45 3.12
C LEU A 35 3.02 -0.63 1.96
N PHE A 36 4.24 -0.14 2.11
CA PHE A 36 4.95 0.52 1.04
C PHE A 36 6.45 0.36 1.23
N GLY A 37 7.21 0.56 0.17
CA GLY A 37 8.64 0.27 0.20
C GLY A 37 9.31 0.55 -1.12
N PHE A 38 10.56 0.13 -1.24
CA PHE A 38 11.31 0.23 -2.47
C PHE A 38 12.17 -1.01 -2.71
N ARG A 39 12.30 -1.38 -3.98
CA ARG A 39 13.18 -2.45 -4.44
C ARG A 39 14.62 -1.98 -4.42
N HIS A 40 15.54 -2.81 -3.95
CA HIS A 40 16.97 -2.46 -3.93
C HIS A 40 17.62 -2.55 -5.32
N SER A 41 17.06 -3.35 -6.22
CA SER A 41 17.58 -3.56 -7.57
C SER A 41 17.57 -2.30 -8.44
N ASP A 42 16.54 -1.46 -8.30
CA ASP A 42 16.32 -0.30 -9.16
C ASP A 42 15.79 0.94 -8.43
N GLY A 43 15.60 0.85 -7.11
CA GLY A 43 15.03 1.94 -6.30
C GLY A 43 13.54 2.16 -6.52
N SER A 44 12.86 1.34 -7.32
CA SER A 44 11.45 1.53 -7.63
C SER A 44 10.59 1.40 -6.37
N ILE A 45 9.79 2.43 -6.11
CA ILE A 45 8.81 2.46 -5.03
C ILE A 45 7.62 1.56 -5.37
N PHE A 46 7.05 0.90 -4.36
CA PHE A 46 5.83 0.13 -4.49
C PHE A 46 4.89 0.33 -3.30
N PHE A 47 3.61 0.03 -3.53
CA PHE A 47 2.55 0.08 -2.53
C PHE A 47 1.70 -1.19 -2.56
N ILE A 48 1.39 -1.75 -1.38
CA ILE A 48 0.56 -2.95 -1.25
C ILE A 48 -0.59 -2.65 -0.28
N GLU A 49 -1.81 -2.88 -0.76
CA GLU A 49 -3.02 -2.87 0.05
C GLU A 49 -3.37 -4.33 0.39
N CYS A 50 -3.44 -4.68 1.66
CA CYS A 50 -3.72 -6.05 2.08
C CYS A 50 -5.24 -6.24 2.23
N LYS A 51 -5.79 -7.29 1.62
CA LYS A 51 -7.19 -7.70 1.81
C LYS A 51 -7.29 -9.19 2.11
N ASN A 52 -8.32 -9.59 2.85
CA ASN A 52 -8.71 -11.00 2.91
C ASN A 52 -9.34 -11.45 1.57
N GLU A 53 -9.71 -12.71 1.40
CA GLU A 53 -10.21 -13.27 0.12
C GLU A 53 -11.36 -12.47 -0.52
N THR A 54 -12.30 -11.95 0.28
CA THR A 54 -13.51 -11.26 -0.20
C THR A 54 -13.48 -9.75 -0.04
N GLY A 55 -12.44 -9.21 0.62
CA GLY A 55 -12.31 -7.80 0.95
C GLY A 55 -12.26 -6.93 -0.29
N ARG A 56 -13.04 -5.85 -0.28
CA ARG A 56 -13.10 -4.86 -1.37
C ARG A 56 -12.36 -3.58 -0.95
N PRO A 57 -11.67 -2.89 -1.87
CA PRO A 57 -11.09 -1.60 -1.57
C PRO A 57 -12.18 -0.57 -1.28
N ARG A 58 -11.91 0.33 -0.33
CA ARG A 58 -12.78 1.47 -0.04
C ARG A 58 -12.65 2.54 -1.13
N ALA A 59 -13.60 3.47 -1.19
CA ALA A 59 -13.63 4.50 -2.22
C ALA A 59 -12.39 5.42 -2.22
N ASP A 60 -11.82 5.71 -1.04
CA ASP A 60 -10.56 6.46 -0.89
C ASP A 60 -9.36 5.66 -1.39
N GLN A 61 -9.30 4.36 -1.12
CA GLN A 61 -8.27 3.45 -1.64
C GLN A 61 -8.33 3.35 -3.17
N ILE A 62 -9.54 3.31 -3.76
CA ILE A 62 -9.73 3.35 -5.22
C ILE A 62 -9.23 4.69 -5.80
N ARG A 63 -9.49 5.82 -5.11
CA ARG A 63 -8.94 7.12 -5.53
C ARG A 63 -7.41 7.14 -5.51
N PHE A 64 -6.81 6.57 -4.46
CA PHE A 64 -5.35 6.49 -4.35
C PHE A 64 -4.75 5.58 -5.43
N HIS A 65 -5.36 4.43 -5.69
CA HIS A 65 -5.04 3.55 -6.81
C HIS A 65 -5.05 4.30 -8.15
N ASN A 66 -6.14 5.02 -8.46
CA ASN A 66 -6.24 5.80 -9.70
C ASN A 66 -5.13 6.86 -9.83
N PHE A 67 -4.69 7.44 -8.70
CA PHE A 67 -3.53 8.32 -8.67
C PHE A 67 -2.24 7.57 -9.03
N LEU A 68 -1.96 6.41 -8.40
CA LEU A 68 -0.77 5.60 -8.67
C LEU A 68 -0.72 5.06 -10.10
N VAL A 69 -1.87 4.69 -10.69
CA VAL A 69 -1.99 4.28 -12.09
C VAL A 69 -1.48 5.39 -13.03
N LYS A 70 -1.89 6.64 -12.78
CA LYS A 70 -1.45 7.80 -13.58
C LYS A 70 0.05 8.07 -13.47
N GLN A 71 0.67 7.74 -12.34
CA GLN A 71 2.10 7.88 -12.12
C GLN A 71 2.89 6.62 -12.53
N HIS A 72 2.22 5.59 -13.07
CA HIS A 72 2.81 4.30 -13.41
C HIS A 72 3.62 3.67 -12.26
N THR A 73 3.11 3.84 -11.04
CA THR A 73 3.76 3.34 -9.82
C THR A 73 3.35 1.90 -9.54
N ILE A 74 4.29 1.06 -9.12
CA ILE A 74 4.04 -0.35 -8.79
C ILE A 74 3.09 -0.43 -7.59
N HIS A 75 1.94 -1.07 -7.76
CA HIS A 75 1.01 -1.27 -6.66
C HIS A 75 -0.07 -2.31 -6.95
N GLY A 76 -0.69 -2.82 -5.88
CA GLY A 76 -1.84 -3.71 -6.01
C GLY A 76 -2.46 -4.11 -4.68
N ILE A 77 -3.56 -4.85 -4.77
CA ILE A 77 -4.15 -5.57 -3.64
C ILE A 77 -3.48 -6.93 -3.52
N ALA A 78 -2.90 -7.21 -2.36
CA ALA A 78 -2.38 -8.53 -2.02
C ALA A 78 -3.36 -9.26 -1.10
N ARG A 79 -3.69 -10.51 -1.45
CA ARG A 79 -4.49 -11.41 -0.60
C ARG A 79 -3.64 -12.53 0.02
N SER A 80 -2.38 -12.62 -0.38
CA SER A 80 -1.37 -13.51 0.20
C SER A 80 0.04 -12.90 0.06
N PRO A 81 1.06 -13.45 0.73
CA PRO A 81 2.45 -13.07 0.51
C PRO A 81 2.91 -13.24 -0.94
N GLU A 82 2.40 -14.26 -1.64
CA GLU A 82 2.71 -14.54 -3.05
C GLU A 82 2.19 -13.44 -3.96
N ASP A 83 0.98 -12.92 -3.72
CA ASP A 83 0.49 -11.75 -4.45
C ASP A 83 1.41 -10.55 -4.25
N ALA A 84 1.84 -10.28 -3.01
CA ALA A 84 2.72 -9.16 -2.71
C ALA A 84 4.07 -9.29 -3.44
N LEU A 85 4.67 -10.48 -3.40
CA LEU A 85 5.91 -10.77 -4.13
C LEU A 85 5.71 -10.62 -5.64
N LYS A 86 4.59 -11.10 -6.18
CA LYS A 86 4.25 -10.97 -7.60
C LYS A 86 4.16 -9.51 -8.03
N ILE A 87 3.39 -8.70 -7.30
CA ILE A 87 3.24 -7.26 -7.58
C ILE A 87 4.61 -6.57 -7.62
N ILE A 88 5.45 -6.84 -6.62
CA ILE A 88 6.76 -6.19 -6.47
C ILE A 88 7.73 -6.68 -7.54
N ASN A 89 7.88 -7.99 -7.73
CA ASN A 89 8.90 -8.57 -8.61
C ASN A 89 8.56 -8.33 -10.09
N GLU A 90 7.29 -8.48 -10.48
CA GLU A 90 6.84 -8.26 -11.86
C GLU A 90 6.56 -6.78 -12.14
N GLY A 91 6.61 -5.90 -11.13
CA GLY A 91 6.38 -4.46 -11.28
C GLY A 91 4.95 -4.13 -11.73
N LEU A 92 3.96 -4.84 -11.20
CA LEU A 92 2.57 -4.71 -11.63
C LEU A 92 1.97 -3.37 -11.15
N VAL A 93 1.19 -2.75 -12.03
CA VAL A 93 0.46 -1.51 -11.75
C VAL A 93 -1.02 -1.83 -11.66
N GLY A 94 -1.62 -1.61 -10.48
CA GLY A 94 -3.06 -1.78 -10.29
C GLY A 94 -3.55 -3.21 -10.11
N TYR A 95 -2.66 -4.16 -9.78
CA TYR A 95 -3.06 -5.56 -9.62
C TYR A 95 -4.18 -5.72 -8.58
N GLY A 96 -5.20 -6.52 -8.90
CA GLY A 96 -6.31 -6.81 -7.98
C GLY A 96 -7.34 -5.68 -7.81
N PHE A 97 -7.11 -4.49 -8.38
CA PHE A 97 -8.13 -3.45 -8.52
C PHE A 97 -8.91 -3.72 -9.81
N LYS A 98 -10.10 -4.32 -9.67
CA LYS A 98 -11.07 -4.53 -10.74
C LYS A 98 -12.39 -3.87 -10.35
#